data_AF-A0A6J4PIX3-F1
#
_entry.id   AF-A0A6J4PIX3-F1
#
_cell.length_a   1.000
_cell.length_b   1.000
_cell.length_c   1.000
_cell.angle_alpha   90.00
_cell.angle_beta   90.00
_cell.angle_gamma   90.00
#
_symmetry.space_group_name_H-M   'P 1'
#
loop_
_entity.id
_entity.type
_entity.pdbx_description
1 polymer ?
#
loop_
_entity_poly.entity_id
_entity_poly.type
_entity_poly.pdbx_seq_one_letter_code
_entity_poly.pdbx_strand_id
1 'polypeptide(L)'
;MGIISTGEALKRAAEASMDLVEVAPTARPPVCKIMDYGKWRYQQQKKEDKSRASSKGGRLKMLNIDTIRIGDNDLLIKMNRAKDFLKEGNKVQFTLRFKGRELAHIDL
;
A
#
# COMPACT_ATOMS: atom_id res chain seq x y z
N MET A 1 -27.93 -13.18 -17.69
CA MET A 1 -28.74 -12.38 -18.64
C MET A 1 -27.89 -12.13 -19.87
N GLY A 2 -28.49 -12.19 -21.06
CA GLY A 2 -27.81 -11.93 -22.32
C GLY A 2 -27.76 -10.44 -22.66
N ILE A 3 -27.52 -10.15 -23.93
CA ILE A 3 -27.50 -8.79 -24.47
C ILE A 3 -28.95 -8.30 -24.57
N ILE A 4 -29.28 -7.22 -23.87
CA ILE A 4 -30.60 -6.58 -23.89
C ILE A 4 -30.47 -5.09 -24.23
N SER A 5 -31.57 -4.47 -24.65
CA SER A 5 -31.60 -3.03 -24.91
C SER A 5 -31.46 -2.21 -23.62
N THR A 6 -30.91 -1.00 -23.74
CA THR A 6 -30.77 -0.08 -22.60
C THR A 6 -32.11 0.24 -21.94
N GLY A 7 -33.17 0.43 -22.73
CA GLY A 7 -34.51 0.72 -22.21
C GLY A 7 -35.07 -0.42 -21.37
N GLU A 8 -34.89 -1.67 -21.81
CA GLU A 8 -35.29 -2.84 -21.05
C GLU A 8 -34.46 -2.99 -19.76
N ALA A 9 -33.16 -2.74 -19.83
CA ALA A 9 -32.28 -2.77 -18.67
C ALA A 9 -32.67 -1.72 -17.61
N LEU A 10 -33.01 -0.49 -18.03
CA LEU A 10 -33.49 0.57 -17.14
C LEU A 10 -34.83 0.23 -16.51
N LYS A 11 -35.76 -0.36 -17.28
CA LYS A 11 -37.06 -0.79 -16.76
C LYS A 11 -36.90 -1.86 -15.66
N ARG A 12 -36.07 -2.88 -15.91
CA ARG A 12 -35.78 -3.94 -14.93
C ARG A 12 -35.10 -3.39 -13.67
N ALA A 13 -34.23 -2.38 -13.82
CA ALA A 13 -33.60 -1.72 -12.67
C ALA A 13 -34.64 -0.96 -11.82
N ALA A 14 -35.54 -0.22 -12.48
CA ALA A 14 -36.65 0.49 -11.82
C ALA A 14 -37.64 -0.46 -11.13
N GLU A 15 -38.02 -1.57 -11.78
CA GLU A 15 -38.86 -2.62 -11.19
C GLU A 15 -38.24 -3.21 -9.92
N ALA A 16 -36.91 -3.31 -9.89
CA ALA A 16 -36.16 -3.80 -8.75
C ALA A 16 -35.77 -2.69 -7.75
N SER A 17 -36.19 -1.42 -7.97
CA SER A 17 -35.80 -0.25 -7.18
C SER A 17 -34.28 -0.15 -6.94
N MET A 18 -33.50 -0.47 -7.96
CA MET A 18 -32.03 -0.46 -7.96
C MET A 18 -31.50 0.34 -9.15
N ASP A 19 -30.19 0.60 -9.17
CA ASP A 19 -29.54 1.33 -10.26
C ASP A 19 -29.03 0.38 -11.35
N LEU A 20 -29.08 0.82 -12.61
CA LEU A 20 -28.34 0.19 -13.69
C LEU A 20 -26.93 0.79 -13.74
N VAL A 21 -25.92 0.02 -13.35
CA VAL A 21 -24.53 0.49 -13.26
C VAL A 21 -23.67 -0.17 -14.33
N GLU A 22 -22.96 0.62 -15.13
CA GLU A 22 -21.99 0.13 -16.10
C GLU A 22 -20.70 -0.32 -15.39
N VAL A 23 -20.36 -1.60 -15.48
CA VAL A 23 -19.18 -2.18 -14.79
C VAL A 23 -18.00 -2.41 -15.74
N ALA A 24 -18.25 -2.62 -17.03
CA ALA A 24 -17.21 -2.74 -18.04
C ALA A 24 -17.60 -1.95 -19.30
N PRO A 25 -17.28 -0.64 -19.35
CA PRO A 25 -17.62 0.21 -20.50
C PRO A 25 -16.80 -0.12 -21.75
N THR A 26 -15.64 -0.78 -21.61
CA THR A 26 -14.74 -1.13 -22.71
C THR A 26 -15.13 -2.42 -23.43
N ALA A 27 -16.05 -3.21 -22.87
CA ALA A 27 -16.54 -4.44 -23.48
C ALA A 27 -17.47 -4.13 -24.67
N ARG A 28 -17.54 -5.05 -25.64
CA ARG A 28 -18.48 -4.99 -26.77
C ARG A 28 -19.38 -6.22 -26.77
N PRO A 29 -20.65 -6.10 -26.36
CA PRO A 29 -21.32 -4.90 -25.85
C PRO A 29 -20.88 -4.53 -24.41
N PRO A 30 -21.12 -3.28 -23.96
CA PRO A 30 -20.83 -2.87 -22.59
C PRO A 30 -21.53 -3.78 -21.57
N VAL A 31 -20.85 -4.08 -20.46
CA VAL A 31 -21.43 -4.91 -19.40
C VAL A 31 -21.99 -4.00 -18.30
N CYS A 32 -23.31 -4.08 -18.11
CA CYS A 32 -24.03 -3.37 -17.07
C CYS A 32 -24.57 -4.36 -16.03
N LYS A 33 -24.67 -3.93 -14.78
CA LYS A 33 -25.18 -4.71 -13.66
C LYS A 33 -26.19 -3.89 -12.88
N ILE A 34 -27.33 -4.51 -12.57
CA ILE A 34 -28.34 -3.90 -11.70
C ILE A 34 -27.88 -4.09 -10.26
N MET A 35 -27.61 -2.99 -9.55
CA MET A 35 -27.19 -2.98 -8.14
C MET A 35 -27.37 -1.61 -7.51
N ASP A 36 -27.45 -1.57 -6.18
CA ASP A 36 -27.39 -0.33 -5.41
C ASP A 36 -25.98 0.27 -5.49
N TYR A 37 -25.86 1.40 -6.21
CA TYR A 37 -24.57 2.05 -6.41
C TYR A 37 -23.99 2.60 -5.11
N GLY A 38 -24.82 3.17 -4.23
CA GLY A 38 -24.39 3.76 -2.97
C GLY A 38 -23.78 2.71 -2.03
N LYS A 39 -24.47 1.57 -1.87
CA LYS A 39 -23.98 0.44 -1.07
C LYS A 39 -22.70 -0.15 -1.65
N TRP A 40 -22.61 -0.30 -2.96
CA TRP A 40 -21.41 -0.80 -3.63
C TRP A 40 -20.21 0.14 -3.41
N ARG A 41 -20.39 1.45 -3.60
CA ARG A 41 -19.36 2.47 -3.35
C ARG A 41 -18.85 2.43 -1.92
N TYR A 42 -19.76 2.33 -0.95
CA TYR A 42 -19.40 2.20 0.47
C TYR A 42 -18.58 0.93 0.75
N GLN A 43 -18.98 -0.22 0.20
CA GLN A 43 -18.26 -1.48 0.38
C GLN A 43 -16.86 -1.44 -0.26
N GLN A 44 -16.74 -0.84 -1.44
CA GLN A 44 -15.45 -0.65 -2.11
C GLN A 44 -14.53 0.25 -1.29
N GLN A 45 -15.01 1.40 -0.81
CA GLN A 45 -14.24 2.29 0.06
C GLN A 45 -13.76 1.55 1.32
N LYS A 46 -14.67 0.83 1.98
CA LYS A 46 -14.34 0.04 3.18
C LYS A 46 -13.31 -1.05 2.91
N LYS A 47 -13.36 -1.69 1.74
CA LYS A 47 -12.37 -2.69 1.31
C LYS A 47 -11.02 -2.05 1.02
N GLU A 48 -10.99 -0.91 0.33
CA GLU A 48 -9.78 -0.15 0.05
C GLU A 48 -9.12 0.34 1.35
N ASP A 49 -9.89 0.87 2.29
CA ASP A 49 -9.38 1.34 3.58
C ASP A 49 -8.81 0.19 4.42
N LYS A 50 -9.49 -0.96 4.44
CA LYS A 50 -8.95 -2.18 5.07
C LYS A 50 -7.66 -2.65 4.41
N SER A 51 -7.61 -2.65 3.07
CA SER A 51 -6.41 -3.01 2.32
C SER A 51 -5.25 -2.05 2.60
N ARG A 52 -5.50 -0.74 2.60
CA ARG A 52 -4.52 0.30 2.93
C ARG A 52 -4.03 0.20 4.37
N ALA A 53 -4.92 -0.07 5.31
CA ALA A 53 -4.56 -0.29 6.71
C ALA A 53 -3.68 -1.54 6.87
N SER A 54 -4.02 -2.64 6.19
CA SER A 54 -3.25 -3.88 6.19
C SER A 54 -1.91 -3.76 5.45
N SER A 55 -1.85 -2.88 4.44
CA SER A 55 -0.67 -2.65 3.60
C SER A 55 0.19 -1.49 4.07
N LYS A 56 0.05 -1.05 5.33
CA LYS A 56 1.05 -0.18 5.97
C LYS A 56 2.34 -0.98 6.12
N GLY A 57 3.06 -1.16 5.01
CA GLY A 57 4.36 -1.79 4.98
C GLY A 57 5.31 -1.08 5.92
N GLY A 58 6.33 -1.80 6.36
CA GLY A 58 7.40 -1.28 7.19
C GLY A 58 7.89 0.08 6.72
N ARG A 59 7.98 1.04 7.64
CA ARG A 59 8.64 2.32 7.34
C ARG A 59 10.14 2.09 7.22
N LEU A 60 10.81 2.93 6.44
CA LEU A 60 12.27 2.95 6.42
C LEU A 60 12.76 3.65 7.69
N LYS A 61 13.56 2.95 8.48
CA LYS A 61 14.22 3.47 9.69
C LYS A 61 15.71 3.60 9.41
N MET A 62 16.20 4.84 9.44
CA MET A 62 17.63 5.13 9.28
C MET A 62 18.33 5.00 10.64
N LEU A 63 19.40 4.22 10.67
CA LEU A 63 20.33 4.13 11.78
C LEU A 63 21.68 4.71 11.34
N ASN A 64 22.02 5.86 11.91
CA ASN A 64 23.27 6.53 11.61
C ASN A 64 24.38 6.02 12.55
N ILE A 65 25.52 5.70 11.95
CA ILE A 65 26.80 5.43 12.59
C ILE A 65 27.67 6.68 12.32
N ASP A 66 27.96 7.45 13.37
CA ASP A 66 28.50 8.81 13.23
C ASP A 66 30.03 8.87 13.03
N THR A 67 30.73 7.76 13.28
CA THR A 67 32.18 7.63 13.13
C THR A 67 32.55 6.19 12.81
N ILE A 68 33.63 6.00 12.05
CA ILE A 68 34.25 4.69 11.77
C ILE A 68 34.81 4.07 13.05
N ARG A 69 35.26 4.90 14.01
CA ARG A 69 35.81 4.47 15.29
C ARG A 69 34.71 4.20 16.33
N ILE A 70 33.60 3.63 15.89
CA ILE A 70 32.52 3.25 16.81
C ILE A 70 33.03 2.17 17.76
N GLY A 71 32.79 2.33 19.06
CA GLY A 71 33.14 1.31 20.04
C GLY A 71 32.15 0.14 20.01
N ASP A 72 32.61 -1.06 20.38
CA ASP A 72 31.82 -2.30 20.35
C ASP A 72 30.46 -2.18 21.06
N ASN A 73 30.42 -1.48 22.19
CA ASN A 73 29.19 -1.28 22.95
C ASN A 73 28.17 -0.39 22.20
N ASP A 74 28.62 0.68 21.55
CA ASP A 74 27.72 1.55 20.78
C ASP A 74 27.20 0.84 19.53
N LEU A 75 28.06 0.06 18.87
CA LEU A 75 27.66 -0.79 17.74
C LEU A 75 26.61 -1.82 18.16
N LEU A 76 26.77 -2.45 19.32
CA LEU A 76 25.81 -3.42 19.85
C LEU A 76 24.44 -2.79 20.14
N ILE A 77 24.40 -1.57 20.68
CA ILE A 77 23.16 -0.83 20.92
C ILE A 77 22.44 -0.55 19.59
N LYS A 78 23.17 -0.10 18.56
CA LYS A 78 22.61 0.15 17.22
C LYS A 78 22.11 -1.13 16.56
N MET A 79 22.82 -2.24 16.72
CA MET A 79 22.42 -3.58 16.25
C MET A 79 21.13 -4.06 16.92
N ASN A 80 20.99 -3.91 18.24
CA ASN A 80 19.78 -4.30 18.95
C ASN A 80 18.58 -3.46 18.50
N ARG A 81 18.76 -2.16 18.34
CA ARG A 81 17.73 -1.27 17.80
C ARG A 81 17.31 -1.64 16.36
N ALA A 82 18.26 -2.06 15.54
CA ALA A 82 17.97 -2.57 14.20
C ALA A 82 17.13 -3.86 14.23
N LYS A 83 17.49 -4.79 15.12
CA LYS A 83 16.72 -6.02 15.33
C LYS A 83 15.28 -5.72 15.75
N ASP A 84 15.07 -4.75 16.63
CA ASP A 84 13.73 -4.37 17.07
C ASP A 84 12.91 -3.76 15.92
N PHE A 85 13.52 -2.87 15.12
CA PHE A 85 12.85 -2.33 13.92
C PHE A 85 12.48 -3.40 12.90
N LEU A 86 13.36 -4.39 12.68
CA LEU A 86 13.07 -5.51 11.78
C LEU A 86 11.93 -6.39 12.32
N LYS A 87 11.88 -6.64 13.65
CA LYS A 87 10.78 -7.38 14.29
C LYS A 87 9.44 -6.65 14.18
N GLU A 88 9.45 -5.32 14.24
CA GLU A 88 8.28 -4.48 13.98
C GLU A 88 7.87 -4.43 12.50
N GLY A 89 8.61 -5.12 11.62
CA GLY A 89 8.35 -5.18 10.19
C GLY A 89 8.86 -3.97 9.40
N ASN A 90 9.66 -3.09 10.02
CA ASN A 90 10.27 -1.94 9.36
C ASN A 90 11.49 -2.35 8.53
N LYS A 91 11.80 -1.59 7.48
CA LYS A 91 13.07 -1.70 6.76
C LYS A 91 14.12 -0.86 7.48
N VAL A 92 15.35 -1.36 7.59
CA VAL A 92 16.44 -0.64 8.24
C VAL A 92 17.48 -0.25 7.20
N GLN A 93 17.89 1.02 7.20
CA GLN A 93 19.00 1.52 6.41
C GLN A 93 20.10 2.01 7.35
N PHE A 94 21.30 1.47 7.20
CA PHE A 94 22.46 1.95 7.93
C PHE A 94 23.17 3.01 7.12
N THR A 95 23.53 4.11 7.77
CA THR A 95 24.28 5.21 7.15
C THR A 95 25.52 5.45 7.98
N LEU A 96 26.69 5.26 7.38
CA LEU A 96 27.97 5.60 7.99
C LEU A 96 28.40 6.99 7.51
N ARG A 97 28.66 7.90 8.46
CA ARG A 97 29.19 9.22 8.14
C ARG A 97 30.71 9.21 8.24
N PHE A 98 31.37 9.48 7.12
CA PHE A 98 32.81 9.72 7.06
C PHE A 98 33.10 11.19 7.41
N LYS A 99 34.07 11.46 8.30
CA LYS A 99 34.51 12.82 8.65
C LYS A 99 35.95 13.07 8.19
N GLY A 100 36.15 14.13 7.41
CA GLY A 100 37.49 14.61 7.05
C GLY A 100 38.31 13.60 6.22
N ARG A 101 39.51 13.24 6.71
CA ARG A 101 40.45 12.33 6.03
C ARG A 101 39.98 10.86 5.95
N GLU A 102 38.84 10.54 6.56
CA GLU A 102 38.27 9.19 6.58
C GLU A 102 37.74 8.71 5.22
N LEU A 103 37.51 9.62 4.26
CA LEU A 103 37.13 9.28 2.88
C LEU A 103 38.19 8.44 2.14
N ALA A 104 39.44 8.43 2.61
CA ALA A 104 40.51 7.62 2.02
C ALA A 104 40.46 6.13 2.44
N HIS A 105 39.57 5.77 3.38
CA HIS A 105 39.44 4.42 3.93
C HIS A 105 38.06 3.80 3.61
N ILE A 106 37.55 4.04 2.41
CA ILE A 106 36.26 3.47 1.97
C ILE A 106 36.37 1.96 1.68
N ASP A 107 37.58 1.45 1.40
CA ASP A 107 37.82 0.06 0.97
C ASP A 107 38.22 -0.93 2.08
N LEU A 108 38.04 -0.59 3.37
CA LEU A 108 38.30 -1.53 4.48
C LEU A 108 37.03 -2.15 5.06
#